data_AF-A0A501XRD2-F1
#
_entry.id   AF-A0A501XRD2-F1
#
_cell.length_a   1.000
_cell.length_b   1.000
_cell.length_c   1.000
_cell.angle_alpha   90.00
_cell.angle_beta   90.00
_cell.angle_gamma   90.00
#
_symmetry.space_group_name_H-M   'P 1'
#
loop_
_entity.id
_entity.type
_entity.pdbx_description
1 polymer ?
#
loop_
_entity_poly.entity_id
_entity_poly.type
_entity_poly.pdbx_seq_one_letter_code
_entity_poly.pdbx_strand_id
1 'polypeptide(L)'
;MTQRRIADFAGTERPYLFKEALTNKIAASDFAALEQAYTDPKQICPDISTNRDYLTVAFVNDVMVCCDTEEWLVPYRNVGSNREYFCGKWPSIEIISQPLNKTKLQLGVSELE
;
A
#
# COMPACT_ATOMS: atom_id res chain seq x y z
N MET A 1 17.35 10.56 -18.61
CA MET A 1 17.27 9.82 -17.34
C MET A 1 17.66 10.77 -16.22
N THR A 2 16.70 11.32 -15.49
CA THR A 2 16.99 12.29 -14.43
C THR A 2 16.70 11.63 -13.10
N GLN A 3 17.77 11.17 -12.45
CA GLN A 3 17.73 10.64 -11.09
C GLN A 3 17.43 11.81 -10.14
N ARG A 4 16.15 12.01 -9.81
CA ARG A 4 15.74 13.03 -8.84
C ARG A 4 16.21 12.60 -7.46
N ARG A 5 16.96 13.49 -6.80
CA ARG A 5 17.60 13.23 -5.51
C ARG A 5 16.58 13.35 -4.39
N ILE A 6 16.81 12.58 -3.33
CA ILE A 6 16.03 12.49 -2.09
C ILE A 6 15.76 13.87 -1.44
N ALA A 7 16.55 14.90 -1.77
CA ALA A 7 16.39 16.26 -1.26
C ALA A 7 15.07 16.94 -1.68
N ASP A 8 14.46 16.53 -2.80
CA ASP A 8 13.19 17.12 -3.26
C ASP A 8 11.98 16.71 -2.41
N PHE A 9 12.14 15.75 -1.50
CA PHE A 9 11.10 15.27 -0.57
C PHE A 9 11.05 16.04 0.76
N ALA A 10 12.05 16.88 1.06
CA ALA A 10 12.16 17.57 2.35
C ALA A 10 11.25 18.83 2.49
N GLY A 11 10.62 19.27 1.40
CA GLY A 11 9.88 20.55 1.35
C GLY A 11 8.36 20.48 1.52
N THR A 12 7.77 19.29 1.66
CA THR A 12 6.31 19.14 1.79
C THR A 12 5.96 18.66 3.20
N GLU A 13 4.92 19.23 3.81
CA GLU A 13 4.49 19.14 5.23
C GLU A 13 4.23 17.74 5.84
N ARG A 14 4.73 16.63 5.26
CA ARG A 14 4.63 15.29 5.85
C ARG A 14 5.91 14.45 5.77
N PRO A 15 7.10 14.99 6.11
CA PRO A 15 8.37 14.24 5.99
C PRO A 15 8.43 12.98 6.88
N TYR A 16 7.57 12.87 7.90
CA TYR A 16 7.54 11.78 8.87
C TYR A 16 6.70 10.56 8.44
N LEU A 17 5.83 10.68 7.42
CA LEU A 17 5.09 9.52 6.92
C LEU A 17 5.98 8.55 6.10
N PHE A 18 7.14 9.02 5.64
CA PHE A 18 7.88 8.38 4.56
C PHE A 18 9.13 7.63 5.00
N LYS A 19 9.67 7.79 6.22
CA LYS A 19 11.02 7.29 6.51
C LYS A 19 11.17 5.76 6.36
N GLU A 20 10.18 4.98 6.78
CA GLU A 20 10.14 3.51 6.60
C GLU A 20 9.63 3.09 5.22
N ALA A 21 8.61 3.81 4.70
CA ALA A 21 8.05 3.55 3.38
C ALA A 21 9.07 3.78 2.25
N LEU A 22 10.05 4.68 2.46
CA LEU A 22 11.12 4.95 1.49
C LEU A 22 12.09 3.78 1.33
N THR A 23 12.19 2.87 2.30
CA THR A 23 13.12 1.73 2.27
C THR A 23 12.42 0.40 2.04
N ASN A 24 11.22 0.22 2.58
CA ASN A 24 10.51 -1.05 2.54
C ASN A 24 9.54 -1.09 1.36
N LYS A 25 9.73 -2.08 0.49
CA LYS A 25 8.81 -2.37 -0.61
C LYS A 25 8.30 -3.79 -0.52
N ILE A 26 7.04 -4.00 -0.91
CA ILE A 26 6.40 -5.31 -0.94
C ILE A 26 5.69 -5.51 -2.27
N ALA A 27 5.53 -6.77 -2.66
CA ALA A 27 4.83 -7.12 -3.89
C ALA A 27 3.36 -6.72 -3.80
N ALA A 28 2.82 -6.16 -4.88
CA ALA A 28 1.42 -5.73 -4.98
C ALA A 28 0.42 -6.88 -4.74
N SER A 29 0.88 -8.13 -4.90
CA SER A 29 0.11 -9.33 -4.56
C SER A 29 -0.27 -9.45 -3.07
N ASP A 30 0.39 -8.74 -2.15
CA ASP A 30 0.12 -8.79 -0.71
C ASP A 30 -1.27 -8.20 -0.36
N PHE A 31 -1.70 -7.20 -1.13
CA PHE A 31 -3.03 -6.59 -1.07
C PHE A 31 -3.85 -6.88 -2.35
N ALA A 32 -3.66 -8.09 -2.89
CA ALA A 32 -4.45 -8.55 -4.04
C ALA A 32 -5.94 -8.61 -3.68
N ALA A 33 -6.75 -8.20 -4.65
CA ALA A 33 -8.18 -8.35 -4.60
C ALA A 33 -8.61 -9.82 -4.61
N LEU A 34 -9.80 -10.10 -4.08
CA LEU A 34 -10.45 -11.39 -4.27
C LEU A 34 -10.90 -11.54 -5.73
N GLU A 35 -10.59 -12.68 -6.34
CA GLU A 35 -10.80 -12.98 -7.77
C GLU A 35 -12.28 -13.18 -8.15
N GLN A 36 -13.21 -12.92 -7.24
CA GLN A 36 -14.64 -13.13 -7.46
C GLN A 36 -15.24 -11.85 -8.04
N ALA A 37 -15.97 -12.01 -9.16
CA ALA A 37 -16.57 -10.93 -9.92
C ALA A 37 -17.70 -10.22 -9.14
N TYR A 38 -17.32 -9.43 -8.16
CA TYR A 38 -18.21 -8.54 -7.43
C TYR A 38 -18.17 -7.16 -8.08
N THR A 39 -19.31 -6.46 -8.10
CA THR A 39 -19.42 -5.09 -8.62
C THR A 39 -19.10 -4.03 -7.57
N ASP A 40 -18.86 -4.42 -6.31
CA ASP A 40 -18.56 -3.52 -5.19
C ASP A 40 -17.10 -3.68 -4.74
N PRO A 41 -16.26 -2.64 -4.84
CA PRO A 41 -14.87 -2.65 -4.37
C PRO A 41 -14.70 -3.12 -2.92
N LYS A 42 -15.68 -2.88 -2.03
CA LYS A 42 -15.61 -3.35 -0.64
C LYS A 42 -15.73 -4.86 -0.51
N GLN A 43 -16.40 -5.52 -1.45
CA GLN A 43 -16.52 -6.99 -1.48
C GLN A 43 -15.27 -7.63 -2.08
N ILE A 44 -14.66 -6.94 -3.04
CA ILE A 44 -13.42 -7.36 -3.70
C ILE A 44 -12.22 -7.23 -2.73
N CYS A 45 -12.27 -6.26 -1.82
CA CYS A 45 -11.18 -5.92 -0.90
C CYS A 45 -11.66 -5.81 0.57
N PRO A 46 -12.13 -6.93 1.16
CA PRO A 46 -12.87 -6.89 2.42
C PRO A 46 -12.02 -6.56 3.66
N ASP A 47 -10.73 -6.86 3.63
CA ASP A 47 -9.79 -6.62 4.72
C ASP A 47 -8.95 -5.35 4.48
N ILE A 48 -9.32 -4.51 3.51
CA ILE A 48 -8.62 -3.27 3.16
C ILE A 48 -9.47 -2.06 3.52
N SER A 49 -8.85 -1.12 4.22
CA SER A 49 -9.38 0.24 4.43
C SER A 49 -8.52 1.25 3.69
N THR A 50 -9.06 2.42 3.36
CA THR A 50 -8.35 3.49 2.65
C THR A 50 -8.52 4.81 3.37
N ASN A 51 -7.56 5.71 3.23
CA ASN A 51 -7.66 7.09 3.72
C ASN A 51 -8.52 7.99 2.81
N ARG A 52 -9.07 7.46 1.72
CA ARG A 52 -10.00 8.13 0.79
C ARG A 52 -11.46 7.75 1.09
N ASP A 53 -12.39 8.45 0.43
CA ASP A 53 -13.83 8.15 0.53
C ASP A 53 -14.24 6.86 -0.21
N TYR A 54 -13.40 6.41 -1.15
CA TYR A 54 -13.62 5.23 -1.96
C TYR A 54 -12.33 4.45 -2.16
N LEU A 55 -12.45 3.13 -2.29
CA LEU A 55 -11.34 2.25 -2.61
C LEU A 55 -11.13 2.22 -4.13
N THR A 56 -9.88 2.30 -4.55
CA THR A 56 -9.48 2.08 -5.94
C THR A 56 -9.01 0.65 -6.16
N VAL A 57 -9.20 0.13 -7.37
CA VAL A 57 -8.63 -1.15 -7.80
C VAL A 57 -7.88 -0.94 -9.11
N ALA A 58 -6.75 -1.63 -9.26
CA ALA A 58 -5.93 -1.60 -10.47
C ALA A 58 -5.47 -3.01 -10.84
N PHE A 59 -5.00 -3.19 -12.08
CA PHE A 59 -4.36 -4.42 -12.52
C PHE A 59 -2.84 -4.20 -12.65
N VAL A 60 -2.06 -5.05 -11.97
CA VAL A 60 -0.60 -5.08 -12.06
C VAL A 60 -0.16 -6.50 -12.39
N ASN A 61 0.47 -6.70 -13.55
CA ASN A 61 0.90 -8.02 -14.04
C ASN A 61 -0.23 -9.07 -13.96
N ASP A 62 -1.40 -8.74 -14.51
CA ASP A 62 -2.61 -9.58 -14.52
C ASP A 62 -3.22 -9.86 -13.13
N VAL A 63 -2.68 -9.29 -12.05
CA VAL A 63 -3.25 -9.37 -10.70
C VAL A 63 -4.07 -8.12 -10.42
N MET A 64 -5.35 -8.30 -10.09
CA MET A 64 -6.17 -7.21 -9.55
C MET A 64 -5.74 -6.90 -8.11
N VAL A 65 -5.49 -5.64 -7.81
CA VAL A 65 -4.99 -5.18 -6.50
C VAL A 65 -5.89 -4.09 -5.93
N CYS A 66 -6.02 -4.04 -4.61
CA CYS A 66 -6.91 -3.15 -3.87
C CYS A 66 -6.38 -1.73 -3.71
N CYS A 67 -5.70 -1.21 -4.74
CA CYS A 67 -5.07 0.09 -4.73
C CYS A 67 -4.76 0.59 -6.14
N ASP A 68 -4.75 1.90 -6.35
CA ASP A 68 -4.28 2.54 -7.59
C ASP A 68 -2.74 2.53 -7.66
N THR A 69 -2.18 1.48 -8.27
CA THR A 69 -0.74 1.36 -8.52
C THR A 69 -0.48 0.72 -9.88
N GLU A 70 0.58 1.19 -10.55
CA GLU A 70 1.15 0.57 -11.75
C GLU A 70 2.42 -0.23 -11.42
N GLU A 71 2.97 -0.04 -10.20
CA GLU A 71 4.22 -0.66 -9.77
C GLU A 71 3.96 -1.98 -9.05
N TRP A 72 4.76 -3.00 -9.38
CA TRP A 72 4.75 -4.28 -8.67
C TRP A 72 5.27 -4.18 -7.25
N LEU A 73 6.22 -3.27 -6.98
CA LEU A 73 6.83 -3.09 -5.67
C LEU A 73 6.34 -1.79 -5.05
N VAL A 74 5.44 -1.91 -4.08
CA VAL A 74 4.79 -0.77 -3.44
C VAL A 74 5.42 -0.49 -2.08
N PRO A 75 5.73 0.79 -1.77
CA PRO A 75 6.15 1.21 -0.44
C PRO A 75 5.16 0.78 0.65
N TYR A 76 5.65 0.29 1.78
CA TYR A 76 4.79 -0.06 2.92
C TYR A 76 5.44 0.28 4.25
N ARG A 77 4.62 0.33 5.30
CA ARG A 77 5.04 0.33 6.69
C ARG A 77 4.08 -0.46 7.56
N ASN A 78 4.53 -0.91 8.72
CA ASN A 78 3.64 -1.52 9.70
C ASN A 78 3.30 -0.47 10.77
N VAL A 79 2.02 -0.32 11.09
CA VAL A 79 1.54 0.60 12.13
C VAL A 79 0.62 -0.18 13.06
N GLY A 80 1.09 -0.47 14.27
CA GLY A 80 0.37 -1.31 15.22
C GLY A 80 0.08 -2.70 14.64
N SER A 81 -1.19 -3.08 14.59
CA SER A 81 -1.66 -4.37 14.06
C SER A 81 -1.90 -4.38 12.54
N ASN A 82 -1.60 -3.29 11.84
CA ASN A 82 -1.92 -3.12 10.43
C ASN A 82 -0.66 -2.86 9.60
N ARG A 83 -0.71 -3.25 8.33
CA ARG A 83 0.22 -2.85 7.28
C ARG A 83 -0.43 -1.76 6.44
N GLU A 84 0.24 -0.63 6.31
CA GLU A 84 -0.14 0.45 5.42
C GLU A 84 0.70 0.42 4.15
N TYR A 85 0.04 0.49 3.00
CA TYR A 85 0.66 0.56 1.68
C TYR A 85 0.43 1.94 1.08
N PHE A 86 1.45 2.47 0.41
CA PHE A 86 1.40 3.80 -0.21
C PHE A 86 1.37 3.65 -1.71
N CYS A 87 0.19 3.83 -2.29
CA CYS A 87 -0.04 3.71 -3.71
C CYS A 87 -0.24 5.07 -4.38
N GLY A 88 -0.30 5.06 -5.70
CA GLY A 88 -0.44 6.26 -6.51
C GLY A 88 0.85 7.06 -6.62
N LYS A 89 0.71 8.28 -7.12
CA LYS A 89 1.82 9.20 -7.39
C LYS A 89 1.57 10.51 -6.67
N TRP A 90 2.63 11.14 -6.19
CA TRP A 90 2.54 12.49 -5.62
C TRP A 90 1.92 13.46 -6.64
N PRO A 91 1.02 14.39 -6.23
CA PRO A 91 0.59 14.68 -4.85
C PRO A 91 -0.56 13.80 -4.34
N SER A 92 -1.07 12.88 -5.17
CA SER A 92 -2.26 12.08 -4.89
C SER A 92 -1.89 10.67 -4.42
N ILE A 93 -1.15 10.57 -3.32
CA ILE A 93 -0.83 9.28 -2.70
C ILE A 93 -2.09 8.73 -1.99
N GLU A 94 -2.40 7.47 -2.24
CA GLU A 94 -3.40 6.71 -1.52
C GLU A 94 -2.72 5.88 -0.43
N ILE A 95 -3.29 5.86 0.77
CA ILE A 95 -2.84 4.98 1.84
C ILE A 95 -3.94 3.97 2.09
N ILE A 96 -3.66 2.71 1.78
CA ILE A 96 -4.52 1.60 2.13
C ILE A 96 -3.94 0.85 3.33
N SER A 97 -4.80 0.27 4.17
CA SER A 97 -4.41 -0.40 5.40
C SER A 97 -5.07 -1.76 5.51
N GLN A 98 -4.28 -2.78 5.82
CA GLN A 98 -4.69 -4.18 5.96
C GLN A 98 -4.24 -4.75 7.31
N PRO A 99 -5.07 -5.51 8.03
CA PRO A 99 -4.64 -6.22 9.24
C PRO A 99 -3.49 -7.18 8.94
N LEU A 100 -2.44 -7.16 9.77
CA LEU A 100 -1.23 -8.00 9.57
C LEU A 100 -1.56 -9.49 9.51
N ASN A 101 -2.53 -9.96 10.30
CA ASN A 101 -3.00 -11.35 10.30
C ASN A 101 -3.76 -11.76 9.02
N LYS A 102 -4.12 -10.80 8.17
CA LYS A 102 -4.77 -11.00 6.86
C LYS A 102 -3.81 -10.79 5.69
N THR A 103 -2.62 -10.28 5.93
CA THR A 103 -1.58 -10.13 4.89
C THR A 103 -1.04 -11.49 4.46
N LYS A 104 -0.58 -11.61 3.21
CA LYS A 104 0.07 -12.84 2.72
C LYS A 104 1.45 -13.00 3.36
N LEU A 105 2.16 -11.90 3.53
CA LEU A 105 3.44 -11.88 4.23
C LEU A 105 3.25 -11.56 5.72
N GLN A 106 3.10 -12.61 6.53
CA GLN A 106 3.20 -12.50 7.98
C GLN A 106 4.67 -12.30 8.36
N LEU A 107 5.12 -11.05 8.42
CA LEU A 107 6.38 -10.72 9.08
C LEU A 107 6.18 -10.98 10.56
N GLY A 108 6.96 -11.90 11.13
CA GLY A 108 6.83 -12.30 12.53
C GLY A 108 6.83 -11.09 13.44
N VAL A 109 5.72 -10.88 14.15
CA VAL A 109 5.62 -9.94 15.28
C VAL A 109 6.31 -10.58 16.49
N SER A 110 7.57 -10.98 16.32
CA SER A 110 8.33 -11.77 17.29
C SER A 110 9.62 -11.07 17.70
N GLU A 111 9.61 -9.74 17.80
CA GLU A 111 10.70 -8.96 18.41
C GLU A 111 10.19 -7.69 19.13
N LEU A 112 8.98 -7.74 19.73
CA LEU A 112 8.50 -6.70 20.65
C LEU A 112 7.80 -7.34 21.85
N GLU A 113 8.53 -8.16 22.61
CA GLU A 113 8.28 -8.42 24.03
C GLU A 113 9.49 -7.97 24.85
#